data_AF-M8DDV6-F1
#
_entry.id   AF-M8DDV6-F1
#
_cell.length_a   1.000
_cell.length_b   1.000
_cell.length_c   1.000
_cell.angle_alpha   90.00
_cell.angle_beta   90.00
_cell.angle_gamma   90.00
#
_symmetry.space_group_name_H-M   'P 1'
#
loop_
_entity.id
_entity.type
_entity.pdbx_description
1 polymer ?
#
loop_
_entity_poly.entity_id
_entity_poly.type
_entity_poly.pdbx_seq_one_letter_code
_entity_poly.pdbx_strand_id
1 'polypeptide(L)'
;MDHLCPVCNGLLDLREACPLCSHPLDDSGRLYDYYGDYSPYREIEDSKLSNGVPDALQHRCLHLGWCPNCSEEHILAVEEWDENTLFRYMQAASD
;
A
#
# COMPACT_ATOMS: atom_id res chain seq x y z
N MET A 1 2.56 17.28 -5.90
CA MET A 1 2.67 16.17 -6.85
C MET A 1 1.90 15.08 -6.19
N ASP A 2 0.73 14.77 -6.75
CA ASP A 2 -0.20 13.87 -6.10
C ASP A 2 0.14 12.46 -6.57
N HIS A 3 0.90 11.76 -5.73
CA HIS A 3 1.14 10.34 -5.89
C HIS A 3 -0.04 9.57 -5.28
N LEU A 4 -0.41 8.44 -5.88
CA LEU A 4 -1.48 7.58 -5.35
C LEU A 4 -1.04 6.13 -5.28
N CYS A 5 -1.43 5.44 -4.22
CA CYS A 5 -1.25 3.99 -4.14
C CYS A 5 -2.31 3.29 -5.01
N PRO A 6 -1.92 2.50 -6.04
CA PRO A 6 -2.89 1.81 -6.89
C PRO A 6 -3.69 0.74 -6.15
N VAL A 7 -3.12 0.14 -5.09
CA VAL A 7 -3.80 -0.86 -4.27
C VAL A 7 -4.87 -0.22 -3.40
N CYS A 8 -4.54 0.85 -2.64
CA CYS A 8 -5.54 1.58 -1.83
C CYS A 8 -6.71 2.11 -2.67
N ASN A 9 -6.47 2.45 -3.93
CA ASN A 9 -7.46 2.99 -4.84
C ASN A 9 -8.18 1.91 -5.68
N GLY A 10 -7.94 0.62 -5.41
CA GLY A 10 -8.61 -0.49 -6.08
C GLY A 10 -8.28 -0.62 -7.57
N LEU A 11 -7.18 -0.01 -8.03
CA LEU A 11 -6.69 -0.12 -9.41
C LEU A 11 -5.90 -1.42 -9.62
N LEU A 12 -5.27 -1.94 -8.56
CA LEU A 12 -4.57 -3.22 -8.55
C LEU A 12 -4.90 -4.01 -7.29
N ASP A 13 -4.91 -5.34 -7.42
CA ASP A 13 -4.86 -6.23 -6.26
C ASP A 13 -3.43 -6.29 -5.70
N LEU A 14 -3.30 -6.47 -4.39
CA LEU A 14 -2.03 -6.86 -3.77
C LEU A 14 -1.74 -8.33 -4.09
N ARG A 15 -0.67 -8.61 -4.86
CA ARG A 15 -0.36 -9.98 -5.37
C ARG A 15 0.96 -10.52 -4.84
N GLU A 16 1.27 -10.24 -3.58
CA GLU A 16 2.49 -10.71 -2.94
C GLU A 16 2.29 -12.07 -2.28
N ALA A 17 3.31 -12.92 -2.35
CA ALA A 17 3.30 -14.24 -1.70
C ALA A 17 4.01 -14.18 -0.36
N CYS A 18 3.52 -14.94 0.62
CA CYS A 18 4.16 -15.07 1.93
C CYS A 18 5.58 -15.63 1.76
N PRO A 19 6.62 -14.95 2.28
CA PRO A 19 8.00 -15.42 2.16
C PRO A 19 8.29 -16.73 2.92
N LEU A 20 7.40 -17.13 3.84
CA LEU A 20 7.58 -18.34 4.66
C LEU A 20 6.91 -19.58 4.07
N CYS A 21 5.76 -19.44 3.43
CA CYS A 21 4.97 -20.58 2.93
C CYS A 21 4.47 -20.44 1.49
N SER A 22 4.79 -19.32 0.83
CA SER A 22 4.40 -19.00 -0.55
C SER A 22 2.89 -18.88 -0.81
N HIS A 23 2.05 -18.93 0.22
CA HIS A 23 0.62 -18.66 0.09
C HIS A 23 0.40 -17.16 -0.19
N PRO A 24 -0.59 -16.78 -1.04
CA PRO A 24 -0.92 -15.37 -1.26
C PRO A 24 -1.22 -14.64 0.05
N LEU A 25 -0.80 -13.37 0.13
CA LEU A 25 -1.10 -12.49 1.25
C LEU A 25 -2.41 -11.73 1.01
N ASP A 26 -3.23 -11.61 2.05
CA ASP A 26 -4.42 -10.77 2.07
C ASP A 26 -4.03 -9.32 2.40
N ASP A 27 -4.50 -8.35 1.61
CA ASP A 27 -4.30 -6.92 1.91
C ASP A 27 -5.10 -6.52 3.14
N SER A 28 -4.40 -6.19 4.23
CA SER A 28 -4.98 -5.73 5.49
C SER A 28 -4.94 -4.20 5.63
N GLY A 29 -4.68 -3.48 4.54
CA GLY A 29 -4.68 -2.02 4.52
C GLY A 29 -3.34 -1.40 4.89
N ARG A 30 -3.34 -0.08 5.12
CA ARG A 30 -2.10 0.71 5.27
C ARG A 30 -1.51 0.50 6.65
N LEU A 31 -0.19 0.34 6.72
CA LEU A 31 0.53 0.10 7.97
C LEU A 31 0.27 1.22 9.00
N TYR A 32 0.28 2.48 8.58
CA TYR A 32 0.10 3.62 9.47
C TYR A 32 -1.34 3.82 9.97
N ASP A 33 -2.34 3.13 9.39
CA ASP A 33 -3.70 3.12 9.96
C ASP A 33 -3.73 2.36 11.32
N TYR A 34 -2.70 1.55 11.61
CA TYR A 34 -2.54 0.81 12.86
C TYR A 34 -1.69 1.56 13.91
N TYR A 35 -1.14 2.74 13.56
CA TYR A 35 -0.33 3.53 14.49
C TYR A 35 -1.16 4.60 15.21
N GLY A 36 -1.19 4.53 16.54
CA GLY A 36 -1.80 5.55 17.40
C GLY A 36 -3.33 5.46 17.46
N ASP A 37 -3.96 6.52 17.97
CA ASP A 37 -5.42 6.63 17.97
C ASP A 37 -5.91 6.70 16.51
N TYR A 38 -6.79 5.77 16.13
CA TYR A 38 -7.37 5.73 14.79
C TYR A 38 -8.03 7.06 14.47
N SER A 39 -7.37 7.84 13.61
CA SER A 39 -7.83 9.15 13.15
C SER A 39 -8.12 9.05 11.66
N PRO A 40 -9.35 8.63 11.26
CA PRO A 40 -9.69 8.39 9.86
C PRO A 40 -9.59 9.65 8.98
N TYR A 41 -9.52 10.83 9.61
CA TYR A 41 -9.35 12.13 8.95
C TYR A 41 -7.93 12.68 9.01
N ARG A 42 -6.96 11.93 9.56
CA ARG A 42 -5.56 12.35 9.47
C ARG A 42 -5.10 12.20 8.03
N GLU A 43 -4.46 13.24 7.50
CA GLU A 43 -3.89 13.20 6.17
C GLU A 43 -2.86 12.06 6.05
N ILE A 44 -2.88 11.39 4.89
CA ILE A 44 -2.03 10.23 4.63
C ILE A 44 -0.55 10.63 4.70
N GLU A 45 -0.21 11.76 4.11
CA GLU A 45 1.16 12.29 4.09
C GLU A 45 1.67 12.61 5.50
N ASP A 46 0.83 13.20 6.36
CA ASP A 46 1.20 13.46 7.76
C ASP A 46 1.48 12.16 8.53
N SER A 47 0.72 11.10 8.22
CA SER A 47 0.91 9.77 8.82
C SER A 47 2.21 9.12 8.36
N LYS A 48 2.58 9.26 7.08
CA LYS A 48 3.88 8.79 6.56
C LYS A 48 5.05 9.58 7.15
N LEU A 49 4.95 10.91 7.23
CA LEU A 49 6.03 11.74 7.77
C LEU A 49 6.35 11.46 9.25
N SER A 50 5.38 10.89 9.99
CA SER A 50 5.51 10.62 11.43
C SER A 50 5.72 9.14 11.78
N ASN A 51 5.79 8.24 10.81
CA ASN A 51 5.91 6.79 11.05
C ASN A 51 7.35 6.30 11.29
N GLY A 52 8.36 7.19 11.16
CA GLY A 52 9.77 6.86 11.37
C GLY A 52 10.46 6.11 10.24
N VAL A 53 9.81 5.95 9.08
CA VAL A 53 10.39 5.38 7.85
C VAL A 53 10.29 6.38 6.69
N PRO A 54 11.23 6.37 5.73
CA PRO A 54 11.25 7.37 4.66
C PRO A 54 10.32 7.01 3.48
N ASP A 55 9.14 6.43 3.75
CA ASP A 55 8.21 5.97 2.71
C ASP A 55 7.55 7.13 1.95
N ALA A 56 7.24 8.25 2.64
CA ALA A 56 6.77 9.49 2.00
C ALA A 56 7.77 10.02 0.95
N LEU A 57 9.06 10.08 1.31
CA LEU A 57 10.13 10.56 0.44
C LEU A 57 10.40 9.62 -0.75
N GLN A 58 10.06 8.34 -0.60
CA GLN A 58 10.27 7.31 -1.62
C GLN A 58 9.03 7.07 -2.49
N HIS A 59 7.94 7.81 -2.26
CA HIS A 59 6.66 7.59 -2.95
C HIS A 59 6.20 6.14 -2.83
N ARG A 60 6.20 5.64 -1.59
CA ARG A 60 5.76 4.28 -1.26
C ARG A 60 4.62 4.33 -0.26
N CYS A 61 3.63 3.48 -0.49
CA CYS A 61 2.59 3.19 0.47
C CYS A 61 2.89 1.84 1.13
N LEU A 62 3.06 1.83 2.46
CA LEU A 62 3.29 0.60 3.21
C LEU A 62 1.95 -0.05 3.56
N HIS A 63 1.76 -1.29 3.13
CA HIS A 63 0.62 -2.14 3.43
C HIS A 63 1.00 -3.24 4.42
N LEU A 64 0.03 -3.68 5.21
CA LEU A 64 0.13 -4.90 6.02
C LEU A 64 -0.49 -6.05 5.22
N GLY A 65 0.28 -7.09 4.96
CA GLY A 65 -0.17 -8.33 4.34
C GLY A 65 -0.32 -9.44 5.39
N TRP A 66 -1.49 -10.07 5.45
CA TRP A 66 -1.76 -11.20 6.34
C TRP A 66 -1.68 -12.52 5.57
N CYS A 67 -0.96 -13.51 6.10
CA CYS A 67 -0.97 -14.85 5.52
C CYS A 67 -2.02 -15.74 6.19
N PRO A 68 -3.12 -16.12 5.50
CA PRO A 68 -4.13 -16.99 6.10
C PRO A 68 -3.65 -18.44 6.30
N ASN A 69 -2.54 -18.84 5.69
CA ASN A 69 -2.01 -20.20 5.79
C ASN A 69 -1.08 -20.40 7.00
N CYS A 70 -0.14 -19.49 7.25
CA CYS A 70 0.79 -19.60 8.38
C CYS A 70 0.55 -18.59 9.51
N SER A 71 -0.44 -17.70 9.37
CA SER A 71 -0.82 -16.69 10.37
C SER A 71 0.30 -15.69 10.70
N GLU A 72 1.09 -15.33 9.68
CA GLU A 72 2.18 -14.36 9.80
C GLU A 72 1.84 -13.07 9.06
N GLU A 73 2.30 -11.95 9.63
CA GLU A 73 2.15 -10.60 9.08
C GLU A 73 3.42 -10.17 8.36
N HIS A 74 3.25 -9.49 7.22
CA HIS A 74 4.35 -8.97 6.43
C HIS A 74 4.07 -7.52 6.01
N ILE A 75 5.07 -6.65 6.14
CA ILE A 75 4.98 -5.28 5.60
C ILE A 75 5.36 -5.32 4.12
N LEU A 76 4.50 -4.77 3.28
CA LEU A 76 4.64 -4.75 1.84
C LEU A 76 4.73 -3.29 1.36
N ALA A 77 5.76 -2.97 0.59
CA ALA A 77 5.92 -1.64 0.01
C ALA A 77 5.33 -1.61 -1.39
N VAL A 78 4.30 -0.80 -1.58
CA VAL A 78 3.67 -0.55 -2.89
C VAL A 78 4.18 0.78 -3.43
N GLU A 79 4.66 0.79 -4.67
CA GLU A 79 5.05 2.03 -5.34
C GLU A 79 3.82 2.86 -5.71
N GLU A 80 3.85 4.14 -5.35
CA GLU A 80 2.79 5.08 -5.68
C GLU A 80 2.97 5.62 -7.10
N TRP A 81 1.86 5.74 -7.81
CA TRP A 81 1.86 6.21 -9.19
C TRP A 81 1.79 7.71 -9.25
N ASP A 82 2.59 8.27 -10.16
CA ASP A 82 2.42 9.63 -10.64
C ASP A 82 1.29 9.71 -11.68
N GLU A 83 0.92 10.94 -12.05
CA GLU A 83 -0.13 11.23 -13.04
C GLU A 83 0.12 10.52 -14.38
N ASN A 84 1.38 10.44 -14.83
CA ASN A 84 1.73 9.83 -16.10
C ASN A 84 1.54 8.30 -16.08
N THR A 85 1.83 7.65 -14.96
CA THR A 85 1.63 6.20 -14.80
C THR A 85 0.15 5.88 -14.71
N LEU A 86 -0.63 6.68 -13.97
CA LEU A 86 -2.09 6.56 -13.94
C LEU A 86 -2.71 6.69 -15.34
N PHE A 87 -2.32 7.71 -16.10
CA PHE A 87 -2.86 7.93 -17.45
C PHE A 87 -2.60 6.74 -18.38
N ARG A 88 -1.39 6.17 -18.34
CA ARG A 88 -1.05 4.97 -19.12
C ARG A 88 -1.87 3.76 -18.71
N TYR A 89 -2.09 3.55 -17.41
CA TYR A 89 -2.96 2.47 -16.91
C TYR A 89 -4.40 2.63 -17.41
N MET A 90 -4.99 3.83 -17.31
CA MET A 90 -6.38 4.07 -17.70
C MET A 90 -6.61 3.87 -19.20
N GLN A 91 -5.64 4.19 -20.05
CA GLN A 91 -5.71 3.90 -21.48
C GLN A 91 -5.72 2.39 -21.75
N ALA A 92 -4.80 1.64 -21.12
CA ALA A 92 -4.71 0.19 -21.31
C ALA A 92 -5.91 -0.59 -20.74
N ALA A 93 -6.55 -0.08 -19.69
CA ALA A 93 -7.74 -0.71 -19.08
C ALA A 93 -9.05 -0.46 -19.85
N SER A 94 -9.03 0.40 -20.87
CA SER A 94 -10.19 0.74 -21.70
C SER A 94 -10.28 -0.09 -22.99
N ASP A 95 -9.26 -0.91 -23.26
CA ASP A 95 -9.15 -1.83 -24.41
C ASP A 95 -9.51 -3.27 -24.00
#